data_AF-A0A6D2I401-F1
#
_entry.id   AF-A0A6D2I401-F1
#
_cell.length_a   1.000
_cell.length_b   1.000
_cell.length_c   1.000
_cell.angle_alpha   90.00
_cell.angle_beta   90.00
_cell.angle_gamma   90.00
#
_symmetry.space_group_name_H-M   'P 1'
#
loop_
_entity.id
_entity.type
_entity.pdbx_description
1 polymer ?
#
loop_
_entity_poly.entity_id
_entity_poly.type
_entity_poly.pdbx_seq_one_letter_code
_entity_poly.pdbx_strand_id
1 'polypeptide(L)'
;MMHLENNFYPNAATLEKLISGAQVLEDLTIDNSITYRPRVIQVRSQTLKRIDISRCTYAVIDAPLLECLITKADQIKHYTITNSSFPAKLDIGVLSLFGQSEDVIRDILADIARVKDLVISSFLWKCMYQGLKSGAPLPPFRHLSCLNATFTIFDLEVLTTLLNNCPNLESLILELVKETSMFNMFRSDPKVKFSTVAGCLVSSLKFVELKSSISKYEIEMELVRYFLQNSPILEKLRVNSHYSGKAKSAILDQLLAMPRCSSACEILLLYTS
;
A
#
# COMPACT_ATOMS: atom_id res chain seq x y z
N MET A 1 -2.03 -24.35 0.18
CA MET A 1 -2.27 -23.24 1.13
C MET A 1 -2.23 -23.81 2.54
N MET A 2 -1.52 -23.15 3.46
CA MET A 2 -1.46 -23.48 4.88
C MET A 2 -1.77 -22.21 5.68
N HIS A 3 -2.81 -22.25 6.50
CA HIS A 3 -3.22 -21.12 7.34
C HIS A 3 -3.05 -21.52 8.81
N LEU A 4 -2.16 -20.84 9.51
CA LEU A 4 -1.81 -21.13 10.90
C LEU A 4 -2.25 -19.96 11.78
N GLU A 5 -3.35 -20.15 12.49
CA GLU A 5 -3.90 -19.15 13.41
C GLU A 5 -3.78 -19.62 14.87
N ASN A 6 -3.19 -18.78 15.71
CA ASN A 6 -3.03 -18.95 17.15
C ASN A 6 -2.42 -20.31 17.57
N ASN A 7 -1.47 -20.80 16.77
CA ASN A 7 -0.93 -22.14 16.94
C ASN A 7 0.04 -22.22 18.12
N PHE A 8 -0.25 -23.11 19.06
CA PHE A 8 0.65 -23.43 20.16
C PHE A 8 1.55 -24.62 19.79
N TYR A 9 2.73 -24.34 19.26
CA TYR A 9 3.78 -25.34 19.06
C TYR A 9 4.83 -25.28 20.18
N PRO A 10 5.39 -26.43 20.60
CA PRO A 10 6.29 -26.53 21.75
C PRO A 10 7.64 -25.82 21.52
N ASN A 11 8.09 -25.69 20.28
CA ASN A 11 9.26 -24.90 19.88
C ASN A 11 9.17 -24.49 18.40
N ALA A 12 9.92 -23.45 18.01
CA ALA A 12 9.96 -22.94 16.63
C ALA A 12 10.33 -24.03 15.61
N ALA A 13 11.26 -24.93 15.97
CA ALA A 13 11.74 -26.00 15.10
C ALA A 13 10.64 -26.95 14.61
N THR A 14 9.55 -27.12 15.37
CA THR A 14 8.41 -27.95 14.94
C THR A 14 7.70 -27.33 13.74
N LEU A 15 7.47 -26.01 13.79
CA LEU A 15 6.86 -25.26 12.70
C LEU A 15 7.80 -25.20 11.48
N GLU A 16 9.09 -24.99 11.71
CA GLU A 16 10.09 -24.96 10.64
C GLU A 16 10.16 -26.30 9.89
N LYS A 17 10.11 -27.43 10.60
CA LYS A 17 10.04 -28.77 9.99
C LYS A 17 8.76 -28.98 9.19
N LEU A 18 7.63 -28.49 9.68
CA LEU A 18 6.35 -28.57 8.96
C LEU A 18 6.42 -27.79 7.63
N ILE A 19 6.95 -26.57 7.66
CA ILE A 19 7.08 -25.72 6.47
C ILE A 19 8.06 -26.35 5.46
N SER A 20 9.25 -26.74 5.91
CA SER A 20 10.30 -27.32 5.05
C SER A 20 9.93 -28.69 4.48
N GLY A 21 9.11 -29.47 5.19
CA GLY A 21 8.61 -30.76 4.70
C GLY A 21 7.47 -30.63 3.68
N ALA A 22 6.85 -29.46 3.56
CA ALA A 22 5.70 -29.25 2.69
C ALA A 22 6.13 -28.97 1.24
N GLN A 23 6.15 -30.01 0.41
CA GLN A 23 6.64 -29.92 -0.99
C GLN A 23 5.77 -29.05 -1.91
N VAL A 24 4.49 -28.87 -1.59
CA VAL A 24 3.50 -28.15 -2.44
C VAL A 24 2.99 -26.85 -1.80
N LEU A 25 3.73 -26.32 -0.82
CA LEU A 25 3.29 -25.15 -0.06
C LEU A 25 3.52 -23.85 -0.85
N GLU A 26 2.47 -23.37 -1.51
CA GLU A 26 2.54 -22.10 -2.28
C GLU A 26 2.10 -20.85 -1.50
N ASP A 27 1.25 -21.01 -0.48
CA ASP A 27 0.67 -19.91 0.30
C ASP A 27 0.69 -20.27 1.79
N LEU A 28 1.27 -19.40 2.61
CA LEU A 28 1.46 -19.55 4.05
C LEU A 28 0.98 -18.30 4.79
N THR A 29 0.05 -18.47 5.72
CA THR A 29 -0.36 -17.41 6.66
C THR A 29 -0.02 -17.83 8.08
N ILE A 30 0.60 -16.91 8.85
CA ILE A 30 0.95 -17.11 10.24
C ILE A 30 0.40 -15.97 11.08
N ASP A 31 -0.74 -16.22 11.72
CA ASP A 31 -1.35 -15.31 12.69
C ASP A 31 -1.12 -15.80 14.12
N ASN A 32 -0.26 -15.12 14.86
CA ASN A 32 0.03 -15.36 16.28
C ASN A 32 -0.37 -14.16 17.14
N SER A 33 -1.51 -13.55 16.85
CA SER A 33 -2.04 -12.37 17.55
C SER A 33 -2.15 -12.48 19.07
N ILE A 34 -2.19 -13.69 19.64
CA ILE A 34 -2.34 -13.93 21.10
C ILE A 34 -1.00 -14.06 21.84
N THR A 35 0.13 -14.28 21.17
CA THR A 35 1.40 -14.55 21.87
C THR A 35 2.18 -13.27 22.16
N TYR A 36 2.37 -12.92 23.43
CA TYR A 36 3.20 -11.76 23.87
C TYR A 36 4.71 -11.97 23.71
N ARG A 37 5.16 -13.14 23.25
CA ARG A 37 6.58 -13.41 23.02
C ARG A 37 6.86 -13.38 21.52
N PRO A 38 7.72 -12.47 21.04
CA PRO A 38 8.14 -12.50 19.64
C PRO A 38 8.80 -13.85 19.35
N ARG A 39 8.27 -14.57 18.37
CA ARG A 39 8.82 -15.85 17.91
C ARG A 39 9.61 -15.61 16.64
N VAL A 40 10.87 -15.99 16.65
CA VAL A 40 11.68 -16.06 15.44
C VAL A 40 11.39 -17.40 14.77
N ILE A 41 11.04 -17.38 13.49
CA ILE A 41 10.78 -18.56 12.67
C ILE A 41 11.65 -18.55 11.41
N GLN A 42 12.18 -19.70 11.04
CA GLN A 42 12.86 -19.88 9.75
C GLN A 42 11.90 -20.48 8.72
N VAL A 43 11.53 -19.70 7.72
CA VAL A 43 10.68 -20.15 6.62
C VAL A 43 11.58 -20.58 5.47
N ARG A 44 11.83 -21.88 5.35
CA ARG A 44 12.56 -22.46 4.21
C ARG A 44 11.58 -23.22 3.32
N SER A 45 11.34 -22.73 2.12
CA SER A 45 10.47 -23.40 1.15
C SER A 45 10.89 -23.10 -0.27
N GLN A 46 10.90 -24.11 -1.13
CA GLN A 46 11.22 -23.98 -2.56
C GLN A 46 9.99 -23.67 -3.44
N THR A 47 8.79 -23.78 -2.89
CA THR A 47 7.53 -23.61 -3.63
C THR A 47 6.67 -22.44 -3.15
N LEU A 48 7.06 -21.79 -2.06
CA LEU A 48 6.30 -20.70 -1.45
C LEU A 48 6.31 -19.46 -2.34
N LYS A 49 5.11 -19.03 -2.75
CA LYS A 49 4.87 -17.83 -3.58
C LYS A 49 4.32 -16.68 -2.77
N ARG A 50 3.57 -16.97 -1.70
CA ARG A 50 2.92 -15.95 -0.88
C ARG A 50 3.10 -16.27 0.60
N ILE A 51 3.44 -15.24 1.37
CA ILE A 51 3.49 -15.33 2.83
C ILE A 51 2.82 -14.14 3.48
N ASP A 52 2.01 -14.40 4.52
CA ASP A 52 1.37 -13.40 5.36
C ASP A 52 1.78 -13.61 6.82
N ILE A 53 2.44 -12.62 7.40
CA ILE A 53 3.03 -12.69 8.74
C ILE A 53 2.40 -11.65 9.66
N SER A 54 1.89 -12.14 10.78
CA SER A 54 1.38 -11.30 11.87
C SER A 54 2.46 -10.67 12.73
N ARG A 55 2.04 -9.65 13.48
CA ARG A 55 2.81 -8.78 14.39
C ARG A 55 3.67 -9.43 15.47
N CYS A 56 3.43 -10.69 15.81
CA CYS A 56 4.13 -11.36 16.91
C CYS A 56 5.18 -12.35 16.40
N THR A 57 5.42 -12.36 15.09
CA THR A 57 6.26 -13.35 14.43
C THR A 57 7.34 -12.64 13.63
N TYR A 58 8.59 -12.87 13.99
CA TYR A 58 9.73 -12.47 13.19
C TYR A 58 10.09 -13.61 12.25
N ALA A 59 10.05 -13.39 10.94
CA ALA A 59 10.34 -14.42 9.95
C ALA A 59 11.68 -14.19 9.22
N VAL A 60 12.55 -15.19 9.26
CA VAL A 60 13.70 -15.28 8.34
C VAL A 60 13.26 -16.14 7.16
N ILE A 61 13.11 -15.51 6.00
CA ILE A 61 12.48 -16.11 4.82
C ILE A 61 13.55 -16.46 3.78
N ASP A 62 13.66 -17.76 3.51
CA ASP A 62 14.40 -18.33 2.40
C ASP A 62 13.40 -19.03 1.47
N ALA A 63 12.87 -18.25 0.53
CA ALA A 63 11.90 -18.70 -0.47
C ALA A 63 12.19 -18.06 -1.84
N PRO A 64 12.86 -18.78 -2.77
CA PRO A 64 13.31 -18.20 -4.04
C PRO A 64 12.18 -17.84 -5.00
N LEU A 65 11.03 -18.51 -4.87
CA LEU A 65 9.84 -18.28 -5.69
C LEU A 65 8.85 -17.31 -5.03
N LEU A 66 9.26 -16.60 -3.97
CA LEU A 66 8.36 -15.69 -3.27
C LEU A 66 7.99 -14.50 -4.16
N GLU A 67 6.69 -14.35 -4.42
CA GLU A 67 6.12 -13.28 -5.24
C GLU A 67 5.47 -12.20 -4.37
N CYS A 68 4.92 -12.57 -3.21
CA CYS A 68 4.15 -11.68 -2.35
C CYS A 68 4.48 -11.85 -0.87
N LEU A 69 4.87 -10.75 -0.23
CA LEU A 69 5.02 -10.64 1.22
C LEU A 69 3.95 -9.70 1.78
N ILE A 70 3.11 -10.21 2.68
CA ILE A 70 2.25 -9.40 3.55
C ILE A 70 2.81 -9.44 4.95
N THR A 71 2.92 -8.27 5.56
CA THR A 71 3.39 -8.14 6.94
C THR A 71 2.76 -6.92 7.59
N LYS A 72 2.86 -6.86 8.92
CA LYS A 72 2.56 -5.65 9.68
C LYS A 72 3.87 -5.08 10.21
N ALA A 73 4.01 -3.76 10.17
CA ALA A 73 5.12 -3.04 10.78
C ALA A 73 4.68 -2.41 12.11
N ASP A 74 5.50 -2.62 13.14
CA ASP A 74 5.47 -1.88 14.40
C ASP A 74 6.90 -1.41 14.72
N GLN A 75 7.30 -1.30 16.00
CA GLN A 75 8.63 -0.88 16.49
C GLN A 75 9.83 -1.61 15.86
N ILE A 76 9.60 -2.76 15.23
CA ILE A 76 10.62 -3.51 14.51
C ILE A 76 10.15 -3.91 13.11
N LYS A 77 11.12 -4.21 12.23
CA LYS A 77 10.87 -4.95 11.00
C LYS A 77 10.75 -6.44 11.33
N HIS A 78 9.58 -7.03 11.09
CA HIS A 78 9.26 -8.42 11.46
C HIS A 78 9.75 -9.48 10.46
N TYR A 79 10.62 -9.10 9.53
CA TYR A 79 11.08 -10.03 8.51
C TYR A 79 12.51 -9.75 8.07
N THR A 80 13.16 -10.79 7.58
CA THR A 80 14.40 -10.70 6.82
C THR A 80 14.31 -11.69 5.67
N ILE A 81 14.53 -11.22 4.46
CA ILE A 81 14.59 -12.06 3.27
C ILE A 81 16.06 -12.35 3.00
N THR A 82 16.44 -13.63 3.10
CA THR A 82 17.82 -14.07 2.88
C THR A 82 18.10 -14.50 1.45
N ASN A 83 17.05 -14.64 0.63
CA ASN A 83 17.18 -15.00 -0.77
C ASN A 83 17.65 -13.81 -1.64
N SER A 84 18.27 -14.10 -2.78
CA SER A 84 18.74 -13.08 -3.72
C SER A 84 17.59 -12.41 -4.48
N SER A 85 16.50 -13.13 -4.75
CA SER A 85 15.26 -12.58 -5.31
C SER A 85 14.41 -11.93 -4.21
N PHE A 86 14.09 -10.63 -4.37
CA PHE A 86 13.08 -9.98 -3.54
C PHE A 86 11.68 -10.27 -4.10
N PRO A 87 10.64 -10.37 -3.25
CA PRO A 87 9.27 -10.50 -3.74
C PRO A 87 8.88 -9.35 -4.65
N ALA A 88 8.08 -9.66 -5.67
CA ALA A 88 7.56 -8.67 -6.60
C ALA A 88 6.56 -7.72 -5.92
N LYS A 89 5.82 -8.23 -4.93
CA LYS A 89 4.77 -7.52 -4.19
C LYS A 89 5.07 -7.46 -2.70
N LEU A 90 4.91 -6.28 -2.12
CA LEU A 90 5.03 -6.02 -0.69
C LEU A 90 3.78 -5.29 -0.18
N ASP A 91 3.16 -5.84 0.85
CA ASP A 91 1.99 -5.28 1.50
C ASP A 91 2.33 -5.08 2.98
N ILE A 92 2.41 -3.81 3.40
CA ILE A 92 2.80 -3.46 4.77
C ILE A 92 1.65 -2.73 5.45
N GLY A 93 0.99 -3.45 6.36
CA GLY A 93 0.05 -2.89 7.32
C GLY A 93 0.76 -2.23 8.50
N VAL A 94 0.02 -1.45 9.31
CA VAL A 94 0.57 -0.79 10.52
C VAL A 94 -0.23 -1.12 11.76
N LEU A 95 0.46 -1.24 12.89
CA LEU A 95 -0.16 -1.38 14.21
C LEU A 95 0.24 -0.29 15.22
N SER A 96 1.50 0.19 15.22
CA SER A 96 1.94 1.34 16.02
C SER A 96 3.36 1.76 15.60
N LEU A 97 3.55 3.01 15.19
CA LEU A 97 4.86 3.53 14.75
C LEU A 97 5.42 4.64 15.65
N PHE A 98 4.89 4.79 16.87
CA PHE A 98 5.47 5.71 17.84
C PHE A 98 6.81 5.14 18.35
N GLY A 99 7.89 5.90 18.14
CA GLY A 99 9.22 5.59 18.67
C GLY A 99 10.14 4.75 17.78
N GLN A 100 9.88 4.67 16.46
CA GLN A 100 10.78 3.98 15.53
C GLN A 100 12.18 4.57 15.53
N SER A 101 13.19 3.71 15.40
CA SER A 101 14.51 4.16 14.98
C SER A 101 14.50 4.52 13.50
N GLU A 102 15.33 5.48 13.13
CA GLU A 102 15.52 5.88 11.72
C GLU A 102 16.02 4.69 10.88
N ASP A 103 16.77 3.77 11.49
CA ASP A 103 17.30 2.58 10.82
C ASP A 103 16.20 1.62 10.35
N VAL A 104 15.17 1.38 11.18
CA VAL A 104 14.03 0.53 10.78
C VAL A 104 13.27 1.15 9.61
N ILE A 105 13.09 2.48 9.64
CA ILE A 105 12.45 3.21 8.53
C ILE A 105 13.27 3.09 7.26
N ARG A 106 14.60 3.30 7.33
CA ARG A 106 15.50 3.18 6.19
C ARG A 106 15.52 1.77 5.60
N ASP A 107 15.49 0.76 6.45
CA ASP A 107 15.47 -0.64 6.03
C ASP A 107 14.16 -1.01 5.31
N ILE A 108 13.01 -0.55 5.81
CA ILE A 108 11.72 -0.71 5.11
C ILE A 108 11.70 0.04 3.78
N LEU A 109 12.21 1.28 3.74
CA LEU A 109 12.29 2.07 2.50
C LEU A 109 13.21 1.42 1.44
N ALA A 110 14.30 0.79 1.87
CA ALA A 110 15.20 0.06 0.99
C ALA A 110 14.51 -1.14 0.34
N ASP A 111 13.66 -1.85 1.10
CA ASP A 111 12.84 -2.95 0.58
C ASP A 111 11.76 -2.45 -0.39
N ILE A 112 11.08 -1.34 -0.06
CA ILE A 112 10.10 -0.71 -0.97
C ILE A 112 10.77 -0.31 -2.30
N ALA A 113 12.03 0.14 -2.29
CA ALA A 113 12.74 0.51 -3.51
C ALA A 113 13.02 -0.67 -4.47
N ARG A 114 12.85 -1.92 -4.01
CA ARG A 114 13.10 -3.14 -4.78
C ARG A 114 11.85 -3.79 -5.36
N VAL A 115 10.65 -3.39 -4.92
CA VAL A 115 9.39 -4.05 -5.30
C VAL A 115 8.75 -3.41 -6.54
N LYS A 116 7.92 -4.18 -7.23
CA LYS A 116 7.12 -3.72 -8.38
C LYS A 116 5.70 -3.34 -7.99
N ASP A 117 5.15 -3.99 -6.97
CA ASP A 117 3.79 -3.76 -6.44
C ASP A 117 3.88 -3.48 -4.93
N LEU A 118 3.32 -2.35 -4.50
CA LEU A 118 3.29 -1.94 -3.10
C LEU A 118 1.85 -1.71 -2.65
N VAL A 119 1.50 -2.28 -1.50
CA VAL A 119 0.31 -1.91 -0.73
C VAL A 119 0.74 -1.18 0.55
N ILE A 120 0.24 0.02 0.77
CA ILE A 120 0.66 0.90 1.88
C ILE A 120 -0.48 1.78 2.41
N SER A 121 -0.49 2.03 3.72
CA SER A 121 -1.42 2.99 4.34
C SER A 121 -0.82 4.39 4.49
N SER A 122 -1.65 5.44 4.51
CA SER A 122 -1.21 6.83 4.69
C SER A 122 -0.52 7.02 6.02
N PHE A 123 -0.98 6.34 7.07
CA PHE A 123 -0.34 6.37 8.37
C PHE A 123 1.09 5.83 8.30
N LEU A 124 1.33 4.70 7.63
CA LEU A 124 2.69 4.18 7.42
C LEU A 124 3.56 5.20 6.68
N TRP A 125 3.06 5.67 5.54
CA TRP A 125 3.78 6.60 4.70
C TRP A 125 4.14 7.89 5.47
N LYS A 126 3.19 8.46 6.19
CA LYS A 126 3.36 9.64 7.03
C LYS A 126 4.40 9.42 8.12
N CYS A 127 4.38 8.28 8.80
CA CYS A 127 5.37 7.95 9.80
C CYS A 127 6.78 7.80 9.21
N MET A 128 6.92 7.19 8.03
CA MET A 128 8.22 7.12 7.35
C MET A 128 8.69 8.51 6.91
N TYR A 129 7.79 9.31 6.34
CA TYR A 129 8.06 10.67 5.89
C TYR A 129 8.47 11.60 7.05
N GLN A 130 7.79 11.53 8.19
CA GLN A 130 8.08 12.35 9.38
C GLN A 130 9.24 11.80 10.21
N GLY A 131 9.45 10.48 10.21
CA GLY A 131 10.48 9.81 11.00
C GLY A 131 11.90 10.03 10.49
N LEU A 132 12.06 10.46 9.23
CA LEU A 132 13.32 10.98 8.69
C LEU A 132 13.61 12.38 9.28
N LYS A 133 14.08 12.42 10.53
CA LYS A 133 14.33 13.65 11.30
C LYS A 133 15.39 14.59 10.70
N SER A 134 16.18 14.12 9.75
CA SER A 134 17.42 14.77 9.30
C SER A 134 17.36 15.36 7.89
N GLY A 135 16.18 15.53 7.29
CA GLY A 135 16.05 16.07 5.91
C GLY A 135 16.71 15.19 4.85
N ALA A 136 17.00 13.93 5.19
CA ALA A 136 17.56 12.97 4.26
C ALA A 136 16.54 12.71 3.14
N PRO A 137 16.95 12.76 1.86
CA PRO A 137 16.04 12.53 0.76
C PRO A 137 15.51 11.09 0.80
N LEU A 138 14.22 10.95 0.52
CA LEU A 138 13.61 9.64 0.31
C LEU A 138 14.28 8.95 -0.89
N PRO A 139 14.51 7.63 -0.84
CA PRO A 139 15.04 6.91 -1.98
C PRO A 139 13.99 6.89 -3.11
N PRO A 140 14.42 6.98 -4.39
CA PRO A 140 13.51 6.84 -5.51
C PRO A 140 13.08 5.38 -5.70
N PHE A 141 11.77 5.13 -5.74
CA PHE A 141 11.16 3.82 -5.96
C PHE A 141 11.05 3.50 -7.45
N ARG A 142 12.20 3.34 -8.12
CA ARG A 142 12.28 3.18 -9.59
C ARG A 142 11.68 1.87 -10.10
N HIS A 143 11.64 0.83 -9.28
CA HIS A 143 11.06 -0.46 -9.68
C HIS A 143 9.54 -0.50 -9.51
N LEU A 144 8.97 0.46 -8.78
CA LEU A 144 7.56 0.46 -8.44
C LEU A 144 6.70 0.85 -9.64
N SER A 145 5.91 -0.11 -10.12
CA SER A 145 4.99 0.02 -11.24
C SER A 145 3.52 0.05 -10.80
N CYS A 146 3.21 -0.56 -9.65
CA CYS A 146 1.86 -0.64 -9.09
C CYS A 146 1.88 -0.14 -7.64
N LEU A 147 0.97 0.78 -7.31
CA LEU A 147 0.79 1.29 -5.95
C LEU A 147 -0.67 1.17 -5.58
N ASN A 148 -0.96 0.44 -4.50
CA ASN A 148 -2.24 0.47 -3.82
C ASN A 148 -2.06 1.20 -2.48
N ALA A 149 -2.68 2.37 -2.37
CA ALA A 149 -2.50 3.24 -1.23
C ALA A 149 -3.84 3.56 -0.57
N THR A 150 -3.90 3.41 0.75
CA THR A 150 -5.08 3.79 1.54
C THR A 150 -4.81 5.12 2.24
N PHE A 151 -5.63 6.15 2.00
CA PHE A 151 -5.42 7.49 2.54
C PHE A 151 -6.65 8.06 3.25
N THR A 152 -6.42 8.82 4.31
CA THR A 152 -7.45 9.71 4.86
C THR A 152 -7.43 11.04 4.12
N ILE A 153 -8.55 11.77 4.12
CA ILE A 153 -8.64 13.10 3.48
C ILE A 153 -7.63 14.11 4.04
N PHE A 154 -7.19 13.92 5.29
CA PHE A 154 -6.23 14.81 5.95
C PHE A 154 -4.78 14.51 5.57
N ASP A 155 -4.51 13.34 5.00
CA ASP A 155 -3.18 12.91 4.59
C ASP A 155 -2.95 13.08 3.09
N LEU A 156 -3.91 13.62 2.33
CA LEU A 156 -3.77 13.81 0.88
C LEU A 156 -2.61 14.73 0.49
N GLU A 157 -2.15 15.60 1.37
CA GLU A 157 -0.95 16.41 1.14
C GLU A 157 0.30 15.53 0.96
N VAL A 158 0.45 14.47 1.76
CA VAL A 158 1.61 13.55 1.68
C VAL A 158 1.48 12.52 0.55
N LEU A 159 0.33 12.45 -0.14
CA LEU A 159 0.20 11.62 -1.34
C LEU A 159 1.15 12.10 -2.45
N THR A 160 1.24 13.42 -2.64
CA THR A 160 2.11 14.00 -3.69
C THR A 160 3.58 13.67 -3.46
N THR A 161 4.02 13.64 -2.20
CA THR A 161 5.40 13.26 -1.86
C THR A 161 5.67 11.80 -2.16
N LEU A 162 4.71 10.90 -1.93
CA LEU A 162 4.82 9.50 -2.34
C LEU A 162 4.94 9.38 -3.86
N LEU A 163 4.02 9.99 -4.61
CA LEU A 163 3.98 9.92 -6.07
C LEU A 163 5.26 10.48 -6.71
N ASN A 164 5.81 11.56 -6.16
CA ASN A 164 7.08 12.14 -6.62
C ASN A 164 8.27 11.17 -6.52
N ASN A 165 8.23 10.21 -5.59
CA ASN A 165 9.28 9.21 -5.42
C ASN A 165 9.07 7.96 -6.27
N CYS A 166 7.99 7.85 -7.05
CA CYS A 166 7.65 6.67 -7.86
C CYS A 166 7.71 6.98 -9.36
N PRO A 167 8.88 7.24 -9.97
CA PRO A 167 8.97 7.79 -11.34
C PRO A 167 8.38 6.87 -12.43
N ASN A 168 8.33 5.56 -12.20
CA ASN A 168 7.87 4.57 -13.17
C ASN A 168 6.48 3.98 -12.82
N LEU A 169 5.69 4.69 -12.00
CA LEU A 169 4.38 4.21 -11.58
C LEU A 169 3.40 4.17 -12.76
N GLU A 170 2.93 2.97 -13.11
CA GLU A 170 1.98 2.75 -14.20
C GLU A 170 0.53 2.63 -13.71
N SER A 171 0.34 2.08 -12.51
CA SER A 171 -0.98 1.80 -11.94
C SER A 171 -1.10 2.30 -10.51
N LEU A 172 -2.09 3.14 -10.24
CA LEU A 172 -2.42 3.65 -8.91
C LEU A 172 -3.83 3.22 -8.50
N ILE A 173 -3.95 2.51 -7.39
CA ILE A 173 -5.21 2.32 -6.68
C ILE A 173 -5.14 3.18 -5.42
N LEU A 174 -6.06 4.14 -5.30
CA LEU A 174 -6.15 5.02 -4.13
C LEU A 174 -7.48 4.78 -3.43
N GLU A 175 -7.41 4.31 -2.18
CA GLU A 175 -8.58 4.11 -1.33
C GLU A 175 -8.70 5.22 -0.29
N LEU A 176 -9.76 6.02 -0.39
CA LEU A 176 -10.08 7.05 0.59
C LEU A 176 -10.91 6.47 1.72
N VAL A 177 -10.34 6.45 2.93
CA VAL A 177 -11.00 5.94 4.13
C VAL A 177 -11.38 7.05 5.08
N LYS A 178 -12.44 6.80 5.86
CA LYS A 178 -12.86 7.71 6.92
C LYS A 178 -11.84 7.66 8.05
N GLU A 179 -11.45 8.83 8.54
CA GLU A 179 -10.58 8.94 9.72
C GLU A 179 -11.34 8.44 10.96
N THR A 180 -10.80 7.42 11.62
CA THR A 180 -11.37 6.84 12.84
C THR A 180 -10.62 7.25 14.11
N SER A 181 -9.50 7.97 13.97
CA SER A 181 -8.71 8.41 15.13
C SER A 181 -9.30 9.66 15.82
N MET A 182 -9.38 9.61 17.16
CA MET A 182 -9.82 10.76 18.00
C MET A 182 -8.95 12.02 17.84
N PHE A 183 -7.70 11.86 17.39
CA PHE A 183 -6.71 12.95 17.34
C PHE A 183 -7.07 14.09 16.38
N ASN A 184 -7.95 13.87 15.40
CA ASN A 184 -8.26 14.86 14.36
C ASN A 184 -9.74 15.26 14.32
N MET A 185 -10.54 14.90 15.33
CA MET A 185 -11.95 15.30 15.45
C MET A 185 -12.16 16.83 15.52
N PHE A 186 -11.08 17.59 15.74
CA PHE A 186 -11.05 19.05 15.80
C PHE A 186 -10.41 19.72 14.56
N ARG A 187 -10.05 18.95 13.52
CA ARG A 187 -9.50 19.55 12.29
C ARG A 187 -10.62 20.17 11.46
N SER A 188 -10.41 21.42 11.04
CA SER A 188 -11.25 22.09 10.06
C SER A 188 -11.35 21.27 8.76
N ASP A 189 -12.42 21.48 7.99
CA ASP A 189 -12.59 20.83 6.70
C ASP A 189 -11.31 20.97 5.84
N PRO A 190 -10.71 19.86 5.40
CA PRO A 190 -9.43 19.90 4.70
C PRO A 190 -9.62 20.58 3.34
N LYS A 191 -8.89 21.68 3.14
CA LYS A 191 -8.71 22.29 1.81
C LYS A 191 -7.52 21.60 1.17
N VAL A 192 -7.77 20.49 0.49
CA VAL A 192 -6.73 19.83 -0.30
C VAL A 192 -6.35 20.77 -1.43
N LYS A 193 -5.05 20.95 -1.66
CA LYS A 193 -4.54 21.66 -2.83
C LYS A 193 -3.32 20.90 -3.32
N PHE A 194 -3.39 20.39 -4.55
CA PHE A 194 -2.25 19.80 -5.21
C PHE A 194 -1.39 20.93 -5.79
N SER A 195 -0.30 21.27 -5.10
CA SER A 195 0.60 22.36 -5.52
C SER A 195 1.60 21.91 -6.59
N THR A 196 1.91 20.62 -6.67
CA THR A 196 2.94 20.07 -7.55
C THR A 196 2.41 18.87 -8.32
N VAL A 197 2.74 18.81 -9.60
CA VAL A 197 2.46 17.66 -10.46
C VAL A 197 3.61 16.67 -10.30
N ALA A 198 3.29 15.45 -9.86
CA ALA A 198 4.32 14.42 -9.74
C ALA A 198 4.76 13.91 -11.12
N GLY A 199 6.06 13.68 -11.28
CA GLY A 199 6.64 13.31 -12.58
C GLY A 199 6.00 12.06 -13.20
N CYS A 200 5.61 11.08 -12.37
CA CYS A 200 4.98 9.84 -12.82
C CYS A 200 3.61 10.03 -13.46
N LEU A 201 2.84 11.04 -13.05
CA LEU A 201 1.56 11.37 -13.70
C LEU A 201 1.79 11.71 -15.17
N VAL A 202 2.86 12.46 -15.44
CA VAL A 202 3.21 12.89 -16.80
C VAL A 202 3.82 11.76 -17.62
N SER A 203 4.70 10.96 -17.01
CA SER A 203 5.60 10.07 -17.75
C SER A 203 5.20 8.59 -17.82
N SER A 204 4.45 8.07 -16.85
CA SER A 204 4.28 6.62 -16.68
C SER A 204 2.86 6.17 -16.32
N LEU A 205 2.04 7.02 -15.70
CA LEU A 205 0.73 6.63 -15.16
C LEU A 205 -0.30 6.34 -16.25
N LYS A 206 -0.71 5.07 -16.37
CA LYS A 206 -1.68 4.57 -17.36
C LYS A 206 -3.03 4.21 -16.74
N PHE A 207 -3.05 3.79 -15.48
CA PHE A 207 -4.26 3.35 -14.80
C PHE A 207 -4.42 4.02 -13.43
N VAL A 208 -5.62 4.52 -13.14
CA VAL A 208 -6.01 5.00 -11.82
C VAL A 208 -7.34 4.38 -11.41
N GLU A 209 -7.42 3.86 -10.19
CA GLU A 209 -8.67 3.48 -9.55
C GLU A 209 -8.84 4.22 -8.24
N LEU A 210 -9.89 5.03 -8.15
CA LEU A 210 -10.29 5.72 -6.93
C LEU A 210 -11.39 4.93 -6.24
N LYS A 211 -11.04 4.37 -5.09
CA LYS A 211 -11.99 3.81 -4.15
C LYS A 211 -12.23 4.85 -3.09
N SER A 212 -13.48 5.07 -2.72
CA SER A 212 -13.80 5.94 -1.60
C SER A 212 -14.76 5.19 -0.71
N SER A 213 -14.67 5.40 0.59
CA SER A 213 -15.64 4.95 1.60
C SER A 213 -16.22 6.15 2.36
N ILE A 214 -16.02 7.37 1.83
CA ILE A 214 -16.43 8.63 2.44
C ILE A 214 -17.46 9.34 1.57
N SER A 215 -18.31 10.17 2.17
CA SER A 215 -19.32 10.95 1.47
C SER A 215 -18.84 12.38 1.14
N LYS A 216 -17.56 12.54 0.77
CA LYS A 216 -16.92 13.86 0.52
C LYS A 216 -16.69 14.07 -0.97
N TYR A 217 -17.80 14.30 -1.68
CA TYR A 217 -17.85 14.44 -3.14
C TYR A 217 -16.85 15.45 -3.72
N GLU A 218 -16.68 16.62 -3.09
CA GLU A 218 -15.80 17.68 -3.60
C GLU A 218 -14.33 17.25 -3.68
N ILE A 219 -13.84 16.55 -2.65
CA ILE A 219 -12.46 16.07 -2.57
C ILE A 219 -12.21 14.95 -3.60
N GLU A 220 -13.18 14.05 -3.75
CA GLU A 220 -13.14 12.98 -4.76
C GLU A 220 -13.02 13.58 -6.17
N MET A 221 -13.88 14.55 -6.49
CA MET A 221 -13.86 15.22 -7.78
C MET A 221 -12.59 16.05 -8.01
N GLU A 222 -11.99 16.59 -6.95
CA GLU A 222 -10.70 17.28 -7.05
C GLU A 222 -9.56 16.32 -7.38
N LEU A 223 -9.53 15.13 -6.78
CA LEU A 223 -8.58 14.07 -7.13
C LEU A 223 -8.75 13.60 -8.57
N VAL A 224 -10.00 13.35 -9.00
CA VAL A 224 -10.28 12.99 -10.40
C VAL A 224 -9.76 14.07 -11.34
N ARG A 225 -10.08 15.34 -11.06
CA ARG A 225 -9.60 16.47 -11.87
C ARG A 225 -8.07 16.53 -11.90
N TYR A 226 -7.41 16.34 -10.76
CA TYR A 226 -5.96 16.31 -10.67
C TYR A 226 -5.36 15.23 -11.57
N PHE A 227 -5.86 14.00 -11.54
CA PHE A 227 -5.34 12.94 -12.41
C PHE A 227 -5.63 13.20 -13.90
N LEU A 228 -6.85 13.60 -14.26
CA LEU A 228 -7.23 13.85 -15.65
C LEU A 228 -6.44 15.01 -16.29
N GLN A 229 -6.19 16.08 -15.53
CA GLN A 229 -5.51 17.28 -16.03
C GLN A 229 -3.99 17.19 -16.04
N ASN A 230 -3.41 16.16 -15.43
CA ASN A 230 -1.95 16.05 -15.29
C ASN A 230 -1.38 14.76 -15.88
N SER A 231 -2.22 13.86 -16.39
CA SER A 231 -1.79 12.55 -16.89
C SER A 231 -2.09 12.39 -18.40
N PRO A 232 -1.13 12.77 -19.28
CA PRO A 232 -1.35 12.80 -20.73
C PRO A 232 -1.38 11.42 -21.38
N ILE A 233 -0.85 10.39 -20.72
CA ILE A 233 -0.84 9.00 -21.21
C ILE A 233 -1.81 8.08 -20.46
N LEU A 234 -2.67 8.66 -19.61
CA LEU A 234 -3.64 7.90 -18.84
C LEU A 234 -4.61 7.18 -19.78
N GLU A 235 -4.68 5.85 -19.66
CA GLU A 235 -5.54 5.00 -20.50
C GLU A 235 -6.89 4.76 -19.83
N LYS A 236 -6.93 4.71 -18.49
CA LYS A 236 -8.14 4.35 -17.76
C LYS A 236 -8.20 4.99 -16.38
N LEU A 237 -9.37 5.57 -16.07
CA LEU A 237 -9.72 6.08 -14.76
C LEU A 237 -10.99 5.39 -14.26
N ARG A 238 -10.91 4.65 -13.16
CA ARG A 238 -12.04 4.06 -12.47
C ARG A 238 -12.37 4.86 -11.22
N VAL A 239 -13.65 5.14 -11.01
CA VAL A 239 -14.16 5.78 -9.80
C VAL A 239 -15.22 4.86 -9.22
N ASN A 240 -15.01 4.39 -7.99
CA ASN A 240 -15.99 3.59 -7.27
C ASN A 240 -16.89 4.54 -6.48
N SER A 241 -18.18 4.48 -6.78
CA SER A 241 -19.18 5.39 -6.27
C SER A 241 -20.25 4.62 -5.50
N HIS A 242 -20.58 5.14 -4.33
CA HIS A 242 -21.73 4.68 -3.52
C HIS A 242 -23.06 5.28 -4.01
N TYR A 243 -23.01 6.24 -4.94
CA TYR A 243 -24.20 6.90 -5.45
C TYR A 243 -24.91 6.01 -6.47
N SER A 244 -26.24 5.93 -6.38
CA SER A 244 -27.08 5.09 -7.23
C SER A 244 -28.11 5.92 -8.02
N GLY A 245 -28.74 5.28 -9.01
CA GLY A 245 -29.83 5.88 -9.80
C GLY A 245 -29.43 7.17 -10.53
N LYS A 246 -30.26 8.21 -10.42
CA LYS A 246 -30.07 9.49 -11.12
C LYS A 246 -28.79 10.22 -10.72
N ALA A 247 -28.38 10.11 -9.45
CA ALA A 247 -27.14 10.72 -8.96
C ALA A 247 -25.91 10.13 -9.66
N LYS A 248 -25.90 8.81 -9.91
CA LYS A 248 -24.83 8.14 -10.66
C LYS A 248 -24.68 8.71 -12.07
N SER A 249 -25.79 8.89 -12.79
CA SER A 249 -25.78 9.46 -14.14
C SER A 249 -25.21 10.87 -14.15
N ALA A 250 -25.70 11.73 -13.25
CA ALA A 250 -25.22 13.12 -13.16
C ALA A 250 -23.72 13.21 -12.86
N ILE A 251 -23.21 12.33 -11.98
CA ILE A 251 -21.77 12.25 -11.69
C ILE A 251 -20.99 11.79 -12.93
N LEU A 252 -21.47 10.78 -13.64
CA LEU A 252 -20.82 10.31 -14.87
C LEU A 252 -20.77 11.42 -15.93
N ASP A 253 -21.87 12.13 -16.15
CA ASP A 253 -21.94 13.24 -17.11
C ASP A 253 -20.94 14.35 -16.73
N GLN A 254 -20.85 14.67 -15.43
CA GLN A 254 -19.87 15.63 -14.92
C GLN A 254 -18.42 15.16 -15.11
N LEU A 255 -18.13 13.89 -14.86
CA LEU A 255 -16.80 13.29 -15.06
C LEU A 255 -16.39 13.33 -16.54
N LEU A 256 -17.31 12.98 -17.44
CA LEU A 256 -17.06 12.97 -18.89
C LEU A 256 -16.87 14.38 -19.46
N ALA A 257 -17.48 15.40 -18.85
CA ALA A 257 -17.32 16.80 -19.21
C ALA A 257 -16.00 17.43 -18.69
N MET A 258 -15.24 16.74 -17.83
CA MET A 258 -13.98 17.28 -17.30
C MET A 258 -12.90 17.39 -18.38
N PRO A 259 -12.14 18.49 -18.42
CA PRO A 259 -10.95 18.59 -19.25
C PRO A 259 -9.95 17.49 -18.88
N ARG A 260 -9.41 16.80 -19.89
CA ARG A 260 -8.42 15.73 -19.71
C ARG A 260 -7.29 15.86 -20.72
N CYS A 261 -6.07 15.56 -20.26
CA CYS A 261 -4.88 15.60 -21.11
C CYS A 261 -4.82 14.40 -22.07
N SER A 262 -5.23 13.22 -21.61
CA SER A 262 -5.32 12.03 -22.44
C SER A 262 -6.68 11.94 -23.12
N SER A 263 -6.69 11.99 -24.45
CA SER A 263 -7.90 11.73 -25.25
C SER A 263 -8.31 10.25 -25.24
N ALA A 264 -7.35 9.35 -25.00
CA ALA A 264 -7.54 7.90 -24.93
C ALA A 264 -8.10 7.41 -23.59
N CYS A 265 -8.13 8.27 -22.56
CA CYS A 265 -8.56 7.87 -21.22
C CYS A 265 -10.04 7.46 -21.19
N GLU A 266 -10.29 6.19 -20.86
CA GLU A 266 -11.60 5.64 -20.58
C GLU A 266 -11.98 5.90 -19.12
N ILE A 267 -13.07 6.66 -18.90
CA ILE A 267 -13.60 6.94 -17.55
C ILE A 267 -14.73 5.97 -17.24
N LEU A 268 -14.59 5.22 -16.15
CA LEU A 268 -15.55 4.21 -15.71
C LEU A 268 -16.05 4.50 -14.30
N LEU A 269 -17.38 4.55 -14.13
CA LEU A 269 -18.03 4.72 -12.84
C LEU A 269 -18.59 3.38 -12.35
N LEU A 270 -17.89 2.77 -11.40
CA LEU A 270 -18.28 1.49 -10.80
C LEU A 270 -19.21 1.74 -9.61
N TYR A 271 -20.14 0.82 -9.40
CA TYR A 271 -21.02 0.83 -8.22
C TYR A 271 -20.48 -0.18 -7.21
N THR A 272 -20.18 0.29 -6.01
CA THR A 272 -19.84 -0.57 -4.87
C THR A 272 -21.08 -0.71 -3.99
N SER A 273 -21.63 -1.93 -3.94
CA SER A 273 -22.74 -2.34 -3.08
C SER A 273 -22.29 -2.65 -1.67
#